data_AF-A0A0Q7FY17-F1
#
_entry.id   AF-A0A0Q7FY17-F1
#
_cell.length_a   1.000
_cell.length_b   1.000
_cell.length_c   1.000
_cell.angle_alpha   90.00
_cell.angle_beta   90.00
_cell.angle_gamma   90.00
#
_symmetry.space_group_name_H-M   'P 1'
#
loop_
_entity.id
_entity.type
_entity.pdbx_description
1 polymer ?
#
loop_
_entity_poly.entity_id
_entity_poly.type
_entity_poly.pdbx_seq_one_letter_code
_entity_poly.pdbx_strand_id
1 'polypeptide(L)'
;MEGIMFNTKCIGMAALILGLSAGAGANAAGASRAEIKTFNVQLIDLDPADGITPAISYDSQTWVEAFVGVYTRTEYHEDFRISYGTLIGAYDSGGAVTTVEPGSMSSEAQSWGIDTLAYSRGAQGLSFWLTPNTAAVFTAEVALALERESGDTALAWLGMSGNVWEGPSFTSELHAPATPLSYAASSTLNGTLESGGSLAMGQLNLWTQASLLTAAPVPEPASWAMLLAGLGLGAATAAGRGARGRRRTV
;
A
#
# COMPACT_ATOMS: atom_id res chain seq x y z
N MET A 1 10.82 -33.93 71.91
CA MET A 1 11.89 -33.64 70.92
C MET A 1 11.55 -34.44 69.68
N GLU A 2 10.68 -33.88 68.84
CA GLU A 2 10.28 -34.48 67.56
C GLU A 2 11.17 -33.90 66.45
N GLY A 3 11.83 -34.79 65.71
CA GLY A 3 12.74 -34.44 64.62
C GLY A 3 11.98 -34.15 63.33
N ILE A 4 12.10 -32.91 62.85
CA ILE A 4 11.58 -32.48 61.55
C ILE A 4 12.55 -32.96 60.46
N MET A 5 12.13 -33.94 59.68
CA MET A 5 12.87 -34.47 58.52
C MET A 5 12.39 -33.73 57.25
N PHE A 6 13.14 -32.71 56.81
CA PHE A 6 12.90 -32.04 55.53
C PHE A 6 13.43 -32.90 54.38
N ASN A 7 12.53 -33.31 53.49
CA ASN A 7 12.82 -34.16 52.33
C ASN A 7 13.27 -33.32 51.14
N THR A 8 14.58 -33.27 50.90
CA THR A 8 15.26 -32.47 49.87
C THR A 8 15.26 -33.17 48.50
N LYS A 9 14.10 -33.31 47.83
CA LYS A 9 14.03 -33.90 46.47
C LYS A 9 12.97 -33.29 45.54
N CYS A 10 12.96 -31.97 45.37
CA CYS A 10 12.22 -31.32 44.26
C CYS A 10 12.96 -30.08 43.74
N ILE A 11 14.18 -30.22 43.22
CA ILE A 11 14.86 -29.15 42.47
C ILE A 11 15.32 -29.75 41.15
N GLY A 12 14.57 -29.52 40.07
CA GLY A 12 15.03 -29.94 38.75
C GLY A 12 13.97 -30.07 37.66
N MET A 13 12.98 -29.16 37.57
CA MET A 13 12.05 -29.17 36.44
C MET A 13 11.43 -27.80 36.11
N ALA A 14 12.17 -26.70 36.35
CA ALA A 14 11.66 -25.34 36.13
C ALA A 14 12.42 -24.52 35.05
N ALA A 15 13.28 -25.14 34.24
CA ALA A 15 14.18 -24.41 33.33
C ALA A 15 13.86 -24.52 31.82
N LEU A 16 12.74 -25.13 31.41
CA LEU A 16 12.43 -25.36 29.98
C LEU A 16 11.18 -24.63 29.46
N ILE A 17 10.70 -23.58 30.14
CA ILE A 17 9.53 -22.79 29.70
C ILE A 17 9.90 -21.35 29.30
N LEU A 18 11.14 -20.91 29.48
CA LEU A 18 11.59 -19.54 29.15
C LEU A 18 12.07 -19.34 27.71
N GLY A 19 11.99 -20.36 26.85
CA GLY A 19 12.52 -20.31 25.48
C GLY A 19 11.52 -19.96 24.37
N LEU A 20 10.23 -19.83 24.68
CA LEU A 20 9.17 -19.67 23.66
C LEU A 20 8.62 -18.24 23.52
N SER A 21 9.14 -17.27 24.29
CA SER A 21 8.64 -15.88 24.27
C SER A 21 9.53 -14.89 23.51
N ALA A 22 10.66 -15.33 22.95
CA ALA A 22 11.55 -14.47 22.17
C ALA A 22 11.18 -14.52 20.69
N GLY A 23 10.04 -13.92 20.33
CA GLY A 23 9.60 -13.90 18.94
C GLY A 23 8.35 -13.06 18.66
N ALA A 24 7.93 -12.19 19.58
CA ALA A 24 7.09 -11.07 19.19
C ALA A 24 7.98 -10.09 18.41
N GLY A 25 8.23 -10.42 17.14
CA GLY A 25 8.78 -9.46 16.19
C GLY A 25 7.86 -8.25 16.24
N ALA A 26 8.42 -7.08 16.52
CA ALA A 26 7.73 -5.85 16.23
C ALA A 26 7.55 -5.86 14.70
N ASN A 27 6.35 -6.21 14.22
CA ASN A 27 6.03 -6.10 12.80
C ASN A 27 6.24 -4.62 12.46
N ALA A 28 7.24 -4.31 11.63
CA ALA A 28 7.35 -2.94 11.16
C ALA A 28 6.12 -2.68 10.29
N ALA A 29 5.39 -1.62 10.58
CA ALA A 29 4.24 -1.26 9.77
C ALA A 29 4.74 -0.91 8.36
N GLY A 30 4.25 -1.61 7.35
CA GLY A 30 4.45 -1.20 5.96
C GLY A 30 3.48 -0.09 5.59
N ALA A 31 3.83 0.70 4.59
CA ALA A 31 3.01 1.77 4.05
C ALA A 31 3.13 1.88 2.52
N SER A 32 2.05 2.27 1.85
CA SER A 32 2.03 2.65 0.45
C SER A 32 1.22 3.91 0.27
N ARG A 33 1.71 4.86 -0.53
CA ARG A 33 1.05 6.15 -0.78
C ARG A 33 1.24 6.59 -2.23
N ALA A 34 0.16 7.12 -2.80
CA ALA A 34 0.12 7.77 -4.11
C ALA A 34 -0.65 9.09 -3.99
N GLU A 35 -0.11 10.18 -4.53
CA GLU A 35 -0.66 11.54 -4.37
C GLU A 35 -0.53 12.37 -5.64
N ILE A 36 -1.63 12.98 -6.04
CA ILE A 36 -1.71 14.10 -6.98
C ILE A 36 -1.95 15.36 -6.14
N LYS A 37 -0.94 16.23 -6.06
CA LYS A 37 -0.96 17.42 -5.18
C LYS A 37 -1.71 18.59 -5.79
N THR A 38 -1.39 18.86 -7.05
CA THR A 38 -1.91 20.01 -7.80
C THR A 38 -2.14 19.57 -9.24
N PHE A 39 -3.25 20.03 -9.81
CA PHE A 39 -3.59 19.85 -11.20
C PHE A 39 -3.81 21.21 -11.87
N ASN A 40 -3.22 21.42 -13.05
CA ASN A 40 -3.30 22.66 -13.80
C ASN A 40 -3.64 22.39 -15.27
N VAL A 41 -4.32 23.37 -15.88
CA VAL A 41 -4.63 23.39 -17.32
C VAL A 41 -4.14 24.70 -17.91
N GLN A 42 -3.33 24.62 -18.95
CA GLN A 42 -2.93 25.76 -19.77
C GLN A 42 -3.60 25.65 -21.14
N LEU A 43 -4.21 26.74 -21.59
CA LEU A 43 -4.80 26.83 -22.93
C LEU A 43 -3.88 27.64 -23.85
N ILE A 44 -3.70 27.16 -25.07
CA ILE A 44 -2.87 27.79 -26.11
C ILE A 44 -3.73 27.95 -27.36
N ASP A 45 -3.71 29.15 -27.91
CA ASP A 45 -4.28 29.46 -29.22
C ASP A 45 -3.37 28.93 -30.32
N LEU A 46 -3.89 28.03 -31.16
CA LEU A 46 -3.17 27.46 -32.30
C LEU A 46 -3.35 28.29 -33.58
N ASP A 47 -4.35 29.17 -33.64
CA ASP A 47 -4.56 30.09 -34.77
C ASP A 47 -5.01 31.48 -34.29
N PRO A 48 -4.07 32.33 -33.82
CA PRO A 48 -4.40 33.66 -33.32
C PRO A 48 -5.05 34.61 -34.32
N ALA A 49 -5.14 34.23 -35.60
CA ALA A 49 -5.77 35.03 -36.65
C ALA A 49 -7.27 34.76 -36.81
N ASP A 50 -7.81 33.69 -36.21
CA ASP A 50 -9.23 33.32 -36.35
C ASP A 50 -10.19 34.14 -35.46
N GLY A 51 -9.61 34.89 -34.49
CA GLY A 51 -10.36 35.73 -33.56
C GLY A 51 -11.10 34.96 -32.46
N ILE A 52 -10.83 33.67 -32.28
CA ILE A 52 -11.42 32.80 -31.27
C ILE A 52 -10.49 32.77 -30.05
N THR A 53 -10.99 33.19 -28.89
CA THR A 53 -10.23 33.08 -27.64
C THR A 53 -10.21 31.63 -27.15
N PRO A 54 -9.05 31.04 -26.82
CA PRO A 54 -8.97 29.71 -26.24
C PRO A 54 -9.80 29.59 -24.96
N ALA A 55 -10.70 28.62 -24.91
CA ALA A 55 -11.50 28.34 -23.74
C ALA A 55 -11.70 26.83 -23.54
N ILE A 56 -11.82 26.45 -22.27
CA ILE A 56 -12.25 25.15 -21.82
C ILE A 56 -13.51 25.31 -20.99
N SER A 57 -14.52 24.49 -21.25
CA SER A 57 -15.70 24.38 -20.40
C SER A 57 -15.89 22.94 -19.96
N TYR A 58 -16.35 22.75 -18.73
CA TYR A 58 -16.57 21.43 -18.16
C TYR A 58 -18.06 21.12 -18.13
N ASP A 59 -18.41 19.85 -18.35
CA ASP A 59 -19.77 19.39 -18.04
C ASP A 59 -19.99 19.41 -16.52
N SER A 60 -21.23 19.65 -16.11
CA SER A 60 -21.73 19.44 -14.76
C SER A 60 -21.56 17.99 -14.28
N GLN A 61 -21.47 17.03 -15.20
CA GLN A 61 -21.30 15.61 -14.88
C GLN A 61 -19.82 15.28 -14.65
N THR A 62 -19.36 15.43 -13.41
CA THR A 62 -18.08 14.89 -12.96
C THR A 62 -18.27 13.50 -12.37
N TRP A 63 -17.54 12.51 -12.87
CA TRP A 63 -17.47 11.19 -12.24
C TRP A 63 -16.37 11.21 -11.18
N VAL A 64 -16.67 10.77 -9.97
CA VAL A 64 -15.74 10.74 -8.84
C VAL A 64 -15.93 9.42 -8.12
N GLU A 65 -14.84 8.73 -7.80
CA GLU A 65 -14.85 7.50 -6.99
C GLU A 65 -13.79 7.57 -5.91
N ALA A 66 -14.18 7.21 -4.69
CA ALA A 66 -13.29 6.92 -3.59
C ALA A 66 -13.61 5.51 -3.05
N PHE A 67 -12.59 4.69 -2.87
CA PHE A 67 -12.71 3.34 -2.35
C PHE A 67 -11.61 3.07 -1.34
N VAL A 68 -11.97 2.44 -0.23
CA VAL A 68 -11.03 1.90 0.75
C VAL A 68 -11.44 0.47 1.08
N GLY A 69 -10.45 -0.38 1.32
CA GLY A 69 -10.64 -1.77 1.70
C GLY A 69 -9.55 -2.22 2.66
N VAL A 70 -9.95 -2.95 3.70
CA VAL A 70 -9.01 -3.65 4.59
C VAL A 70 -9.52 -5.06 4.78
N TYR A 71 -8.68 -6.05 4.45
CA TYR A 71 -9.02 -7.47 4.45
C TYR A 71 -8.03 -8.25 5.29
N THR A 72 -8.54 -9.15 6.11
CA THR A 72 -7.77 -10.18 6.81
C THR A 72 -8.36 -11.55 6.48
N ARG A 73 -7.83 -12.62 7.08
CA ARG A 73 -8.42 -13.96 6.92
C ARG A 73 -9.83 -14.09 7.51
N THR A 74 -10.16 -13.28 8.51
CA THR A 74 -11.39 -13.43 9.30
C THR A 74 -12.33 -12.25 9.19
N GLU A 75 -11.82 -11.10 8.74
CA GLU A 75 -12.54 -9.82 8.75
C GLU A 75 -12.31 -9.10 7.43
N TYR A 76 -13.31 -8.31 7.01
CA TYR A 76 -13.17 -7.42 5.86
C TYR A 76 -14.02 -6.16 6.07
N HIS A 77 -13.51 -5.04 5.59
CA HIS A 77 -14.20 -3.77 5.50
C HIS A 77 -13.94 -3.20 4.13
N GLU A 78 -15.01 -2.72 3.53
CA GLU A 78 -14.98 -1.95 2.30
C GLU A 78 -15.91 -0.76 2.51
N ASP A 79 -15.48 0.39 2.02
CA ASP A 79 -16.35 1.54 1.85
C ASP A 79 -16.12 2.12 0.46
N PHE A 80 -17.18 2.68 -0.10
CA PHE A 80 -17.19 3.22 -1.45
C PHE A 80 -18.06 4.46 -1.52
N ARG A 81 -17.57 5.49 -2.20
CA ARG A 81 -18.25 6.78 -2.35
C ARG A 81 -18.10 7.31 -3.77
N ILE A 82 -19.22 7.76 -4.33
CA ILE A 82 -19.28 8.42 -5.65
C ILE A 82 -19.39 9.95 -5.47
N SER A 83 -18.47 10.52 -4.71
CA SER A 83 -18.40 11.97 -4.47
C SER A 83 -17.03 12.35 -3.94
N TYR A 84 -16.72 13.65 -3.98
CA TYR A 84 -15.54 14.20 -3.32
C TYR A 84 -15.56 13.94 -1.80
N GLY A 85 -14.38 14.05 -1.20
CA GLY A 85 -14.13 13.95 0.22
C GLY A 85 -13.13 12.86 0.57
N THR A 86 -13.00 12.63 1.88
CA THR A 86 -12.14 11.61 2.46
C THR A 86 -12.95 10.38 2.88
N LEU A 87 -12.37 9.21 2.64
CA LEU A 87 -12.83 7.90 3.06
C LEU A 87 -11.73 7.23 3.87
N ILE A 88 -12.09 6.66 5.02
CA ILE A 88 -11.15 6.03 5.96
C ILE A 88 -11.70 4.66 6.30
N GLY A 89 -10.91 3.62 6.02
CA GLY A 89 -11.16 2.27 6.47
C GLY A 89 -10.04 1.86 7.43
N ALA A 90 -10.37 1.44 8.64
CA ALA A 90 -9.36 1.08 9.63
C ALA A 90 -9.79 -0.15 10.44
N TYR A 91 -8.83 -1.00 10.76
CA TYR A 91 -8.95 -2.16 11.64
C TYR A 91 -7.73 -2.31 12.53
N ASP A 92 -7.78 -3.27 13.44
CA ASP A 92 -6.69 -3.60 14.35
C ASP A 92 -5.41 -4.05 13.64
N SER A 93 -5.46 -4.43 12.35
CA SER A 93 -4.32 -4.95 11.59
C SER A 93 -3.84 -4.05 10.45
N GLY A 94 -4.57 -2.98 10.11
CA GLY A 94 -4.24 -2.10 9.00
C GLY A 94 -5.25 -0.99 8.78
N GLY A 95 -4.94 -0.09 7.84
CA GLY A 95 -5.79 1.03 7.50
C GLY A 95 -5.57 1.50 6.06
N ALA A 96 -6.60 2.09 5.49
CA ALA A 96 -6.59 2.69 4.16
C ALA A 96 -7.31 4.04 4.21
N VAL A 97 -6.77 5.01 3.49
CA VAL A 97 -7.32 6.36 3.39
C VAL A 97 -7.26 6.82 1.94
N THR A 98 -8.41 7.17 1.37
CA THR A 98 -8.48 7.86 0.10
C THR A 98 -9.08 9.23 0.31
N THR A 99 -8.50 10.25 -0.32
CA THR A 99 -9.08 11.58 -0.44
C THR A 99 -9.17 11.95 -1.92
N VAL A 100 -10.34 12.40 -2.36
CA VAL A 100 -10.55 12.90 -3.71
C VAL A 100 -11.19 14.28 -3.60
N GLU A 101 -10.47 15.31 -4.03
CA GLU A 101 -10.91 16.71 -4.00
C GLU A 101 -10.79 17.32 -5.40
N PRO A 102 -11.43 18.47 -5.67
CA PRO A 102 -11.20 19.18 -6.92
C PRO A 102 -9.73 19.57 -7.10
N GLY A 103 -9.02 18.87 -7.98
CA GLY A 103 -7.63 19.17 -8.36
C GLY A 103 -6.55 18.51 -7.49
N SER A 104 -6.92 17.71 -6.49
CA SER A 104 -5.97 16.92 -5.70
C SER A 104 -6.56 15.57 -5.28
N MET A 105 -5.71 14.56 -5.18
CA MET A 105 -6.12 13.19 -4.85
C MET A 105 -5.01 12.48 -4.07
N SER A 106 -5.39 11.65 -3.11
CA SER A 106 -4.45 10.77 -2.43
C SER A 106 -5.08 9.41 -2.14
N SER A 107 -4.22 8.40 -2.17
CA SER A 107 -4.51 7.04 -1.73
C SER A 107 -3.38 6.57 -0.84
N GLU A 108 -3.71 6.05 0.32
CA GLU A 108 -2.76 5.56 1.32
C GLU A 108 -3.25 4.23 1.88
N ALA A 109 -2.33 3.28 2.04
CA ALA A 109 -2.57 1.97 2.63
C ALA A 109 -1.44 1.65 3.61
N GLN A 110 -1.79 1.21 4.81
CA GLN A 110 -0.87 0.82 5.87
C GLN A 110 -1.30 -0.52 6.45
N SER A 111 -0.33 -1.33 6.85
CA SER A 111 -0.58 -2.62 7.47
C SER A 111 0.46 -2.90 8.53
N TRP A 112 0.01 -3.37 9.69
CA TRP A 112 0.84 -3.74 10.84
C TRP A 112 0.51 -5.14 11.39
N GLY A 113 -0.53 -5.78 10.85
CA GLY A 113 -0.85 -7.17 11.10
C GLY A 113 -0.17 -8.14 10.14
N ILE A 114 -0.51 -9.42 10.31
CA ILE A 114 -0.11 -10.53 9.44
C ILE A 114 -1.29 -10.87 8.53
N ASP A 115 -1.02 -11.24 7.27
CA ASP A 115 -2.04 -11.62 6.28
C ASP A 115 -3.14 -10.54 6.14
N THR A 116 -2.71 -9.29 6.12
CA THR A 116 -3.61 -8.13 5.99
C THR A 116 -3.36 -7.43 4.66
N LEU A 117 -4.42 -7.25 3.88
CA LEU A 117 -4.45 -6.40 2.70
C LEU A 117 -5.12 -5.08 3.04
N ALA A 118 -4.38 -3.98 3.02
CA ALA A 118 -4.95 -2.63 2.96
C ALA A 118 -4.93 -2.14 1.51
N TYR A 119 -6.01 -1.49 1.08
CA TYR A 119 -6.21 -1.05 -0.29
C TYR A 119 -6.96 0.28 -0.30
N SER A 120 -6.52 1.21 -1.14
CA SER A 120 -7.12 2.53 -1.32
C SER A 120 -7.06 2.93 -2.79
N ARG A 121 -8.15 3.47 -3.32
CA ARG A 121 -8.24 3.95 -4.71
C ARG A 121 -9.09 5.20 -4.79
N GLY A 122 -8.57 6.22 -5.45
CA GLY A 122 -9.32 7.39 -5.89
C GLY A 122 -9.33 7.49 -7.41
N ALA A 123 -10.46 7.87 -8.00
CA ALA A 123 -10.58 8.21 -9.41
C ALA A 123 -11.46 9.45 -9.62
N GLN A 124 -11.14 10.25 -10.64
CA GLN A 124 -11.94 11.38 -11.08
C GLN A 124 -11.96 11.43 -12.61
N GLY A 125 -13.13 11.68 -13.19
CA GLY A 125 -13.35 11.86 -14.62
C GLY A 125 -14.06 13.20 -14.87
N LEU A 126 -13.52 13.96 -15.82
CA LEU A 126 -14.01 15.27 -16.21
C LEU A 126 -14.26 15.28 -17.72
N SER A 127 -15.51 15.48 -18.12
CA SER A 127 -15.84 15.79 -19.51
C SER A 127 -15.68 17.28 -19.76
N PHE A 128 -15.12 17.65 -20.91
CA PHE A 128 -14.85 19.03 -21.28
C PHE A 128 -15.11 19.30 -22.76
N TRP A 129 -15.21 20.59 -23.09
CA TRP A 129 -15.22 21.11 -24.45
C TRP A 129 -14.11 22.14 -24.64
N LEU A 130 -13.40 22.05 -25.76
CA LEU A 130 -12.42 23.02 -26.23
C LEU A 130 -13.00 23.81 -27.40
N THR A 131 -12.78 25.12 -27.40
CA THR A 131 -13.00 25.97 -28.58
C THR A 131 -12.15 25.49 -29.77
N PRO A 132 -12.54 25.81 -31.03
CA PRO A 132 -11.68 25.57 -32.19
C PRO A 132 -10.25 26.12 -31.99
N ASN A 133 -9.31 25.53 -32.74
CA ASN A 133 -7.89 25.86 -32.77
C ASN A 133 -7.26 26.04 -31.37
N THR A 134 -7.66 25.21 -30.40
CA THR A 134 -7.18 25.30 -29.02
C THR A 134 -6.41 24.04 -28.64
N ALA A 135 -5.22 24.22 -28.06
CA ALA A 135 -4.51 23.16 -27.34
C ALA A 135 -4.69 23.34 -25.83
N ALA A 136 -5.02 22.25 -25.14
CA ALA A 136 -5.04 22.16 -23.68
C ALA A 136 -3.87 21.31 -23.20
N VAL A 137 -2.97 21.92 -22.43
CA VAL A 137 -1.84 21.26 -21.77
C VAL A 137 -2.21 21.00 -20.32
N PHE A 138 -2.34 19.73 -19.98
CA PHE A 138 -2.64 19.23 -18.64
C PHE A 138 -1.34 18.93 -17.91
N THR A 139 -1.21 19.42 -16.68
CA THR A 139 -0.07 19.08 -15.81
C THR A 139 -0.53 18.70 -14.42
N ALA A 140 0.12 17.70 -13.83
CA ALA A 140 -0.13 17.28 -12.46
C ALA A 140 1.18 17.07 -11.70
N GLU A 141 1.29 17.68 -10.53
CA GLU A 141 2.41 17.44 -9.60
C GLU A 141 2.09 16.20 -8.76
N VAL A 142 2.97 15.20 -8.82
CA VAL A 142 2.68 13.89 -8.25
C VAL A 142 3.81 13.40 -7.35
N ALA A 143 3.44 12.61 -6.35
CA ALA A 143 4.37 11.94 -5.47
C ALA A 143 3.87 10.53 -5.14
N LEU A 144 4.80 9.59 -4.99
CA LEU A 144 4.51 8.26 -4.48
C LEU A 144 5.59 7.83 -3.50
N ALA A 145 5.20 7.00 -2.54
CA ALA A 145 6.10 6.39 -1.58
C ALA A 145 5.61 4.97 -1.25
N LEU A 146 6.55 4.07 -0.99
CA LEU A 146 6.27 2.75 -0.45
C LEU A 146 7.35 2.37 0.57
N GLU A 147 6.94 1.65 1.60
CA GLU A 147 7.78 1.01 2.59
C GLU A 147 7.16 -0.35 2.91
N ARG A 148 7.93 -1.43 2.84
CA ARG A 148 7.45 -2.79 3.07
C ARG A 148 8.56 -3.70 3.61
N GLU A 149 8.19 -4.83 4.18
CA GLU A 149 9.13 -5.87 4.58
C GLU A 149 9.39 -6.87 3.45
N SER A 150 10.39 -7.73 3.64
CA SER A 150 10.68 -8.83 2.71
C SER A 150 9.56 -9.87 2.78
N GLY A 151 8.89 -10.11 1.65
CA GLY A 151 7.76 -11.03 1.54
C GLY A 151 6.42 -10.32 1.34
N ASP A 152 6.35 -9.04 1.70
CA ASP A 152 5.17 -8.21 1.47
C ASP A 152 5.00 -7.84 0.00
N THR A 153 3.77 -7.57 -0.41
CA THR A 153 3.45 -7.00 -1.73
C THR A 153 2.88 -5.61 -1.55
N ALA A 154 3.52 -4.60 -2.14
CA ALA A 154 3.03 -3.23 -2.12
C ALA A 154 2.86 -2.69 -3.55
N LEU A 155 1.88 -1.81 -3.74
CA LEU A 155 1.62 -1.10 -4.98
C LEU A 155 1.36 0.36 -4.64
N ALA A 156 2.06 1.27 -5.32
CA ALA A 156 1.72 2.69 -5.38
C ALA A 156 1.68 3.08 -6.86
N TRP A 157 0.52 3.51 -7.32
CA TRP A 157 0.28 3.87 -8.72
C TRP A 157 -0.59 5.11 -8.79
N LEU A 158 -0.24 6.02 -9.67
CA LEU A 158 -1.05 7.17 -10.02
C LEU A 158 -0.90 7.49 -11.50
N GLY A 159 -1.85 8.22 -12.03
CA GLY A 159 -1.80 8.61 -13.43
C GLY A 159 -2.85 9.62 -13.82
N MET A 160 -2.68 10.09 -15.04
CA MET A 160 -3.58 10.97 -15.76
C MET A 160 -3.69 10.49 -17.20
N SER A 161 -4.89 10.47 -17.73
CA SER A 161 -5.13 10.24 -19.16
C SER A 161 -6.18 11.19 -19.66
N GLY A 162 -6.16 11.45 -20.96
CA GLY A 162 -7.21 12.22 -21.58
C GLY A 162 -7.32 11.94 -23.06
N ASN A 163 -8.48 12.24 -23.61
CA ASN A 163 -8.75 12.10 -25.04
C ASN A 163 -9.73 13.17 -25.50
N VAL A 164 -9.63 13.51 -26.78
CA VAL A 164 -10.69 14.18 -27.54
C VAL A 164 -11.48 13.10 -28.27
N TRP A 165 -12.80 13.21 -28.34
CA TRP A 165 -13.62 12.27 -29.11
C TRP A 165 -13.19 12.30 -30.57
N GLU A 166 -12.85 11.13 -31.12
CA GLU A 166 -12.32 10.98 -32.50
C GLU A 166 -10.98 11.71 -32.74
N GLY A 167 -10.28 12.11 -31.67
CA GLY A 167 -9.08 12.95 -31.74
C GLY A 167 -7.87 12.35 -31.02
N PRO A 168 -6.89 13.20 -30.64
CA PRO A 168 -5.71 12.76 -29.91
C PRO A 168 -6.07 12.22 -28.52
N SER A 169 -5.17 11.39 -27.98
CA SER A 169 -5.22 10.92 -26.60
C SER A 169 -3.82 10.90 -26.00
N PHE A 170 -3.76 10.94 -24.67
CA PHE A 170 -2.52 10.76 -23.92
C PHE A 170 -2.77 9.92 -22.67
N THR A 171 -1.71 9.30 -22.18
CA THR A 171 -1.64 8.65 -20.86
C THR A 171 -0.26 8.96 -20.26
N SER A 172 -0.23 9.39 -19.01
CA SER A 172 0.97 9.71 -18.25
C SER A 172 0.84 9.14 -16.85
N GLU A 173 1.79 8.31 -16.43
CA GLU A 173 1.68 7.52 -15.20
C GLU A 173 3.00 7.48 -14.44
N LEU A 174 2.89 7.28 -13.13
CA LEU A 174 4.02 7.00 -12.26
C LEU A 174 3.70 5.78 -11.38
N HIS A 175 4.62 4.82 -11.37
CA HIS A 175 4.48 3.57 -10.63
C HIS A 175 5.70 3.33 -9.75
N ALA A 176 5.45 2.86 -8.54
CA ALA A 176 6.50 2.27 -7.72
C ALA A 176 7.02 0.96 -8.37
N PRO A 177 8.35 0.75 -8.46
CA PRO A 177 8.89 -0.54 -8.86
C PRO A 177 8.60 -1.60 -7.78
N ALA A 178 8.38 -2.84 -8.21
CA ALA A 178 8.05 -3.94 -7.31
C ALA A 178 9.25 -4.46 -6.47
N THR A 179 10.48 -4.04 -6.78
CA THR A 179 11.70 -4.64 -6.22
C THR A 179 12.22 -4.05 -4.91
N PRO A 180 12.34 -2.73 -4.70
CA PRO A 180 12.87 -2.21 -3.45
C PRO A 180 11.90 -2.43 -2.28
N LEU A 181 12.45 -2.48 -1.07
CA LEU A 181 11.69 -2.48 0.19
C LEU A 181 11.21 -1.07 0.57
N SER A 182 11.93 -0.04 0.11
CA SER A 182 11.54 1.36 0.28
C SER A 182 11.79 2.11 -1.03
N TYR A 183 10.82 2.91 -1.47
CA TYR A 183 10.91 3.71 -2.67
C TYR A 183 10.11 4.99 -2.49
N ALA A 184 10.66 6.10 -2.95
CA ALA A 184 9.95 7.36 -3.02
C ALA A 184 10.31 8.07 -4.32
N ALA A 185 9.32 8.65 -4.98
CA ALA A 185 9.51 9.41 -6.20
C ALA A 185 8.51 10.57 -6.26
N SER A 186 8.94 11.65 -6.90
CA SER A 186 8.08 12.77 -7.28
C SER A 186 8.33 13.09 -8.74
N SER A 187 7.28 13.48 -9.46
CA SER A 187 7.36 13.82 -10.88
C SER A 187 6.29 14.85 -11.24
N THR A 188 6.29 15.25 -12.51
CA THR A 188 5.20 15.99 -13.13
C THR A 188 4.65 15.13 -14.27
N LEU A 189 3.37 14.78 -14.19
CA LEU A 189 2.66 14.16 -15.30
C LEU A 189 2.23 15.26 -16.27
N ASN A 190 2.28 14.98 -17.56
CA ASN A 190 1.84 15.92 -18.59
C ASN A 190 1.09 15.22 -19.72
N GLY A 191 0.26 15.99 -20.42
CA GLY A 191 -0.47 15.56 -21.60
C GLY A 191 -1.03 16.75 -22.35
N THR A 192 -1.09 16.65 -23.68
CA THR A 192 -1.63 17.70 -24.55
C THR A 192 -2.77 17.14 -25.38
N LEU A 193 -3.86 17.88 -25.47
CA LEU A 193 -5.00 17.61 -26.34
C LEU A 193 -5.31 18.83 -27.19
N GLU A 194 -5.75 18.61 -28.43
CA GLU A 194 -6.00 19.66 -29.41
C GLU A 194 -7.38 19.50 -30.03
N SER A 195 -8.08 20.60 -30.26
CA SER A 195 -9.44 20.60 -30.81
C SER A 195 -9.51 20.51 -32.35
N GLY A 196 -8.42 20.83 -33.05
CA GLY A 196 -8.47 21.12 -34.48
C GLY A 196 -9.38 22.31 -34.80
N GLY A 197 -9.86 22.41 -36.04
CA GLY A 197 -10.66 23.55 -36.53
C GLY A 197 -12.14 23.59 -36.11
N SER A 198 -12.56 22.75 -35.17
CA SER A 198 -13.95 22.70 -34.69
C SER A 198 -14.01 22.60 -33.17
N LEU A 199 -15.19 22.86 -32.61
CA LEU A 199 -15.45 22.61 -31.19
C LEU A 199 -15.20 21.12 -30.91
N ALA A 200 -14.42 20.82 -29.87
CA ALA A 200 -14.00 19.46 -29.58
C ALA A 200 -14.43 19.03 -28.18
N MET A 201 -15.11 17.90 -28.07
CA MET A 201 -15.44 17.29 -26.79
C MET A 201 -14.29 16.37 -26.36
N GLY A 202 -13.99 16.30 -25.07
CA GLY A 202 -12.97 15.38 -24.54
C GLY A 202 -13.24 14.94 -23.11
N GLN A 203 -12.49 13.94 -22.67
CA GLN A 203 -12.52 13.42 -21.31
C GLN A 203 -11.11 13.44 -20.73
N LEU A 204 -11.01 13.78 -19.45
CA LEU A 204 -9.79 13.69 -18.64
C LEU A 204 -10.07 12.77 -17.45
N ASN A 205 -9.14 11.87 -17.16
CA ASN A 205 -9.20 10.99 -16.01
C ASN A 205 -7.95 11.15 -15.15
N LEU A 206 -8.13 11.18 -13.83
CA LEU A 206 -7.09 11.17 -12.81
C LEU A 206 -7.33 9.97 -11.90
N TRP A 207 -6.27 9.30 -11.48
CA TRP A 207 -6.39 8.20 -10.51
C TRP A 207 -5.18 8.10 -9.60
N THR A 208 -5.44 7.60 -8.40
CA THR A 208 -4.44 7.17 -7.42
C THR A 208 -4.83 5.82 -6.86
N GLN A 209 -3.84 4.99 -6.55
CA GLN A 209 -4.03 3.68 -5.97
C GLN A 209 -2.85 3.38 -5.05
N ALA A 210 -3.16 2.89 -3.86
CA ALA A 210 -2.20 2.36 -2.91
C ALA A 210 -2.71 1.03 -2.38
N SER A 211 -1.86 0.02 -2.32
CA SER A 211 -2.17 -1.22 -1.61
C SER A 211 -0.95 -1.81 -0.96
N LEU A 212 -1.17 -2.52 0.13
CA LEU A 212 -0.16 -3.26 0.86
C LEU A 212 -0.77 -4.56 1.37
N LEU A 213 -0.17 -5.68 0.96
CA LEU A 213 -0.42 -7.00 1.48
C LEU A 213 0.79 -7.42 2.32
N THR A 214 0.56 -7.57 3.62
CA THR A 214 1.56 -8.13 4.53
C THR A 214 1.47 -9.64 4.54
N ALA A 215 2.58 -10.32 4.26
CA ALA A 215 2.60 -11.78 4.23
C ALA A 215 2.85 -12.36 5.63
N ALA A 216 2.18 -13.46 5.98
CA ALA A 216 2.64 -14.26 7.12
C ALA A 216 4.09 -14.71 6.92
N PRO A 217 4.94 -14.60 7.97
CA PRO A 217 6.27 -15.18 7.93
C PRO A 217 6.15 -16.67 7.59
N VAL A 218 6.63 -17.06 6.42
CA VAL A 218 6.73 -18.48 6.05
C VAL A 218 7.96 -19.02 6.77
N PRO A 219 7.84 -19.96 7.72
CA PRO A 219 9.01 -20.46 8.42
C PRO A 219 9.92 -21.14 7.42
N GLU A 220 11.16 -20.66 7.29
CA GLU A 220 12.12 -21.28 6.39
C GLU A 220 12.34 -22.75 6.81
N PRO A 221 12.46 -23.70 5.86
CA PRO A 221 12.76 -25.10 6.18
C PRO A 221 14.00 -25.24 7.07
N ALA A 222 14.98 -24.34 6.92
CA ALA A 222 16.17 -24.27 7.75
C ALA A 222 15.86 -23.92 9.21
N SER A 223 14.85 -23.09 9.47
CA SER A 223 14.41 -22.76 10.84
C SER A 223 13.83 -23.99 11.55
N TRP A 224 13.07 -24.82 10.83
CA TRP A 224 12.60 -26.11 11.36
C TRP A 224 13.75 -27.08 11.58
N ALA A 225 14.69 -27.17 10.63
CA ALA A 225 15.86 -28.03 10.77
C ALA A 225 16.72 -27.62 11.97
N MET A 226 16.92 -26.31 12.19
CA MET A 226 17.67 -25.77 13.33
C MET A 226 16.95 -26.00 14.65
N LEU A 227 15.62 -25.83 14.69
CA LEU A 227 14.81 -26.16 15.86
C LEU A 227 14.94 -27.65 16.20
N LEU A 228 14.78 -28.53 15.21
CA LEU A 228 14.90 -29.99 15.38
C LEU A 228 16.32 -30.39 15.80
N ALA A 229 17.35 -29.78 15.22
CA ALA A 229 18.74 -29.99 15.60
C ALA A 229 18.99 -29.55 17.05
N GLY A 230 18.47 -28.38 17.45
CA GLY A 230 18.54 -27.87 18.82
C GLY A 230 17.85 -28.81 19.82
N LEU A 231 16.66 -29.30 19.49
CA LEU A 231 15.93 -30.29 20.29
C LEU A 231 16.71 -31.61 20.41
N GLY A 232 17.30 -32.10 19.31
CA GLY A 232 18.12 -33.31 19.30
C GLY A 232 19.35 -33.19 20.21
N LEU A 233 20.06 -32.06 20.15
CA LEU A 233 21.21 -31.77 21.02
C LEU A 233 20.80 -31.64 22.49
N GLY A 234 19.67 -30.99 22.77
CA GLY A 234 19.10 -30.89 24.11
C GLY A 234 18.79 -32.28 24.71
N ALA A 235 18.14 -33.14 23.94
CA ALA A 235 17.83 -34.51 24.37
C ALA A 235 19.10 -35.35 24.64
N ALA A 236 20.10 -35.26 23.75
CA ALA A 236 21.36 -36.01 23.90
C ALA A 236 22.14 -35.59 25.16
N THR A 237 22.19 -34.29 25.46
CA THR A 237 22.89 -33.77 26.65
C THR A 237 22.15 -34.13 27.95
N ALA A 238 20.82 -34.12 27.95
CA ALA A 238 20.02 -34.55 29.09
C ALA A 238 20.21 -36.05 29.39
N ALA A 239 20.20 -36.91 28.35
CA ALA A 239 20.44 -38.34 28.49
C ALA A 239 21.84 -38.65 29.05
N GLY A 240 22.87 -37.93 28.61
CA GLY A 240 24.25 -38.11 29.08
C GLY A 240 24.44 -37.80 30.58
N ARG A 241 23.69 -36.85 31.13
CA ARG A 241 23.75 -36.51 32.57
C ARG A 241 23.11 -37.57 33.45
N GLY A 242 21.98 -38.15 33.02
CA GLY A 242 21.32 -39.25 33.74
C GLY A 242 22.18 -40.51 33.86
N ALA A 243 22.95 -40.84 32.82
CA ALA A 243 23.83 -42.00 32.81
C ALA A 243 25.02 -41.88 33.80
N ARG A 244 25.56 -40.67 34.00
CA ARG A 244 26.68 -40.44 34.94
C ARG A 244 26.23 -40.43 36.41
N GLY A 245 25.02 -39.97 36.71
CA GLY A 245 24.47 -40.01 38.08
C GLY A 245 24.26 -41.43 38.61
N ARG A 246 23.99 -42.39 37.73
CA ARG A 246 23.73 -43.80 38.09
C ARG A 246 24.98 -44.64 38.39
N ARG A 247 26.18 -44.14 38.11
CA ARG A 247 27.45 -44.87 38.32
C ARG A 247 28.17 -44.60 39.65
N ARG A 248 27.58 -43.82 40.56
CA ARG A 248 28.23 -43.41 41.83
C ARG A 248 27.66 -44.04 43.10
N THR A 249 26.85 -45.09 42.99
CA THR A 249 26.38 -45.90 44.12
C THR A 249 26.92 -47.32 43.99
N VAL A 250 28.19 -47.51 44.32
CA VAL A 250 28.78 -48.79 44.72
C VAL A 250 29.75 -48.49 45.86
#